data_AF-A0A1F9CTS1-F1
#
_entry.id   AF-A0A1F9CTS1-F1
#
_cell.length_a   1.000
_cell.length_b   1.000
_cell.length_c   1.000
_cell.angle_alpha   90.00
_cell.angle_beta   90.00
_cell.angle_gamma   90.00
#
_symmetry.space_group_name_H-M   'P 1'
#
loop_
_entity.id
_entity.type
_entity.pdbx_description
1 polymer ?
#
loop_
_entity_poly.entity_id
_entity_poly.type
_entity_poly.pdbx_seq_one_letter_code
_entity_poly.pdbx_strand_id
1 'polypeptide(L)'
;MEEIAQTTPNFNIQISPESHDEEVRRAFGRPYSNRELESFLSAAVRNKAKRIDLFFMTGLPKQDYNSVLETADYCRHLLEQYGGNKTLFPFISPLAPFLDPGSMVFEQPEQFGYRLLFRTLEEHRRALEGPSWKYFLNYETRWMTRDDIVFSTYEGGRRLNALKGELGIISPALAAAIDVRITQAVEMMKRIDAIVDSMAGAEQEEALRKLGIHVKEMEKSIVCDKRELEWPTHFFRMNFLKILRTILFPGRPNIMRAS
;
A
#
# COMPACT_ATOMS: atom_id res chain seq x y z
N MET A 1 0.70 20.83 -14.07
CA MET A 1 2.03 20.48 -13.49
C MET A 1 2.95 21.68 -13.38
N GLU A 2 3.11 22.47 -14.44
CA GLU A 2 3.99 23.66 -14.43
C GLU A 2 3.61 24.68 -13.34
N GLU A 3 2.32 24.98 -13.17
CA GLU A 3 1.85 25.89 -12.11
C GLU A 3 2.16 25.37 -10.70
N ILE A 4 2.02 24.07 -10.46
CA ILE A 4 2.39 23.42 -9.19
C ILE A 4 3.90 23.54 -8.98
N ALA A 5 4.72 23.32 -10.01
CA ALA A 5 6.17 23.40 -9.90
C ALA A 5 6.65 24.84 -9.65
N GLN A 6 5.97 25.85 -10.20
CA GLN A 6 6.26 27.27 -9.96
C GLN A 6 5.91 27.71 -8.54
N THR A 7 4.78 27.25 -8.01
CA THR A 7 4.29 27.65 -6.68
C THR A 7 4.87 26.81 -5.54
N THR A 8 5.25 25.56 -5.83
CA THR A 8 5.69 24.57 -4.84
C THR A 8 6.99 23.90 -5.30
N PRO A 9 8.17 24.52 -5.08
CA PRO A 9 9.44 24.05 -5.66
C PRO A 9 9.96 22.69 -5.14
N ASN A 10 9.35 22.15 -4.09
CA ASN A 10 9.70 20.84 -3.49
C ASN A 10 8.46 19.96 -3.34
N PHE A 11 7.68 19.83 -4.41
CA PHE A 11 6.48 19.00 -4.39
C PHE A 11 6.81 17.52 -4.58
N ASN A 12 5.96 16.70 -3.97
CA ASN A 12 5.90 15.26 -4.11
C ASN A 12 4.48 14.89 -4.52
N ILE A 13 4.33 13.75 -5.17
CA ILE A 13 3.06 13.26 -5.66
C ILE A 13 2.82 11.90 -5.03
N GLN A 14 1.59 11.67 -4.61
CA GLN A 14 1.08 10.34 -4.31
C GLN A 14 -0.18 10.14 -5.15
N ILE A 15 -0.21 9.06 -5.92
CA ILE A 15 -1.37 8.70 -6.76
C ILE A 15 -1.59 7.19 -6.74
N SER A 16 -2.84 6.78 -6.92
CA SER A 16 -3.22 5.37 -7.06
C SER A 16 -3.98 5.16 -8.38
N PRO A 17 -3.35 4.53 -9.40
CA PRO A 17 -4.07 3.98 -10.54
C PRO A 17 -4.85 2.71 -10.23
N GLU A 18 -4.71 2.17 -9.03
CA GLU A 18 -5.39 0.98 -8.52
C GLU A 18 -4.97 -0.32 -9.24
N SER A 19 -4.87 -0.34 -10.57
CA SER A 19 -4.38 -1.49 -11.35
C SER A 19 -3.59 -1.02 -12.58
N HIS A 20 -2.70 -1.86 -13.13
CA HIS A 20 -2.09 -1.67 -14.45
C HIS A 20 -3.09 -1.91 -15.58
N ASP A 21 -4.06 -2.79 -15.34
CA ASP A 21 -5.13 -3.15 -16.26
C ASP A 21 -6.20 -2.05 -16.27
N GLU A 22 -6.41 -1.46 -17.45
CA GLU A 22 -7.40 -0.41 -17.64
C GLU A 22 -8.84 -0.90 -17.44
N GLU A 23 -9.15 -2.17 -17.70
CA GLU A 23 -10.49 -2.73 -17.48
C GLU A 23 -10.80 -2.83 -15.98
N VAL A 24 -9.85 -3.35 -15.20
CA VAL A 24 -9.92 -3.39 -13.73
C VAL A 24 -10.03 -1.97 -13.17
N ARG A 25 -9.16 -1.07 -13.62
CA ARG A 25 -9.14 0.33 -13.21
C ARG A 25 -10.47 1.04 -13.51
N ARG A 26 -11.03 0.84 -14.71
CA ARG A 26 -12.35 1.37 -15.08
C ARG A 26 -13.46 0.79 -14.22
N ALA A 27 -13.45 -0.52 -13.96
CA ALA A 27 -14.45 -1.18 -13.12
C ALA A 27 -14.44 -0.66 -11.67
N PHE A 28 -13.26 -0.27 -11.16
CA PHE A 28 -13.11 0.36 -9.85
C PHE A 28 -13.47 1.86 -9.82
N GLY A 29 -13.75 2.48 -10.97
CA GLY A 29 -14.19 3.88 -11.07
C GLY A 29 -13.09 4.90 -11.37
N ARG A 30 -12.00 4.46 -12.02
CA ARG A 30 -10.90 5.34 -12.48
C ARG A 30 -10.84 5.35 -14.02
N PRO A 31 -11.59 6.23 -14.72
CA PRO A 31 -11.78 6.12 -16.16
C PRO A 31 -10.66 6.80 -16.98
N TYR A 32 -9.41 6.33 -16.86
CA TYR A 32 -8.28 6.82 -17.65
C TYR A 32 -7.35 5.70 -18.11
N SER A 33 -6.69 5.93 -19.25
CA SER A 33 -5.81 4.98 -19.92
C SER A 33 -4.39 4.96 -19.35
N ASN A 34 -3.62 3.90 -19.64
CA ASN A 34 -2.20 3.82 -19.32
C ASN A 34 -1.42 4.96 -19.98
N ARG A 35 -1.78 5.33 -21.20
CA ARG A 35 -1.20 6.49 -21.90
C ARG A 35 -1.38 7.79 -21.14
N GLU A 36 -2.54 8.02 -20.52
CA GLU A 36 -2.81 9.22 -19.72
C GLU A 36 -2.00 9.20 -18.42
N LEU A 37 -1.91 8.05 -17.76
CA LEU A 37 -1.07 7.84 -16.57
C LEU A 37 0.41 8.12 -16.88
N GLU A 38 0.94 7.52 -17.93
CA GLU A 38 2.32 7.69 -18.40
C GLU A 38 2.61 9.14 -18.78
N SER A 39 1.65 9.81 -19.44
CA SER A 39 1.76 11.24 -19.76
C SER A 39 1.85 12.10 -18.50
N PHE A 40 1.06 11.77 -17.47
CA PHE A 40 1.13 12.41 -16.15
C PHE A 40 2.49 12.18 -15.49
N LEU A 41 3.00 10.94 -15.47
CA LEU A 41 4.31 10.60 -14.88
C LEU A 41 5.44 11.34 -15.60
N SER A 42 5.42 11.34 -16.93
CA SER A 42 6.35 12.11 -17.76
C SER A 42 6.32 13.61 -17.44
N ALA A 43 5.13 14.20 -17.28
CA ALA A 43 4.99 15.60 -16.90
C ALA A 43 5.53 15.87 -15.49
N ALA A 44 5.25 14.99 -14.52
CA ALA A 44 5.74 15.11 -13.15
C ALA A 44 7.27 15.05 -13.08
N VAL A 45 7.89 14.09 -13.78
CA VAL A 45 9.35 13.94 -13.84
C VAL A 45 10.00 15.14 -14.54
N ARG A 46 9.46 15.60 -15.68
CA ARG A 46 9.96 16.79 -16.39
C ARG A 46 9.92 18.06 -15.53
N ASN A 47 8.89 18.17 -14.68
CA ASN A 47 8.73 19.28 -13.74
C ASN A 47 9.47 19.07 -12.41
N LYS A 48 10.40 18.10 -12.34
CA LYS A 48 11.30 17.87 -11.19
C LYS A 48 10.56 17.61 -9.88
N ALA A 49 9.46 16.86 -9.93
CA ALA A 49 8.86 16.27 -8.73
C ALA A 49 9.95 15.58 -7.91
N LYS A 50 9.94 15.73 -6.58
CA LYS A 50 11.00 15.17 -5.73
C LYS A 50 10.76 13.69 -5.44
N ARG A 51 9.50 13.27 -5.43
CA ARG A 51 9.06 11.89 -5.22
C ARG A 51 7.67 11.70 -5.82
N ILE A 52 7.45 10.53 -6.41
CA ILE A 52 6.16 10.08 -6.94
C ILE A 52 5.93 8.69 -6.34
N ASP A 53 5.01 8.60 -5.39
CA ASP A 53 4.51 7.33 -4.87
C ASP A 53 3.33 6.86 -5.73
N LEU A 54 3.49 5.70 -6.35
CA LEU A 54 2.50 5.12 -7.25
C LEU A 54 1.92 3.84 -6.65
N PHE A 55 0.68 3.89 -6.18
CA PHE A 55 0.04 2.77 -5.49
C PHE A 55 -0.83 1.92 -6.42
N PHE A 56 -0.63 0.62 -6.37
CA PHE A 56 -1.49 -0.38 -6.99
C PHE A 56 -2.17 -1.20 -5.89
N MET A 57 -3.37 -1.67 -6.19
CA MET A 57 -4.22 -2.39 -5.28
C MET A 57 -4.51 -3.81 -5.77
N THR A 58 -4.72 -4.72 -4.84
CA THR A 58 -5.21 -6.09 -5.11
C THR A 58 -6.59 -6.29 -4.48
N GLY A 59 -7.34 -7.26 -5.00
CA GLY A 59 -8.73 -7.51 -4.58
C GLY A 59 -9.75 -6.60 -5.25
N LEU A 60 -9.48 -6.20 -6.49
CA LEU A 60 -10.36 -5.33 -7.27
C LEU A 60 -11.33 -6.13 -8.16
N PRO A 61 -12.42 -5.52 -8.66
CA PRO A 61 -13.32 -6.17 -9.61
C PRO A 61 -12.57 -6.46 -10.91
N LYS A 62 -12.87 -7.60 -11.54
CA LYS A 62 -12.25 -8.10 -12.78
C LYS A 62 -10.76 -8.47 -12.68
N GLN A 63 -10.12 -8.21 -11.55
CA GLN A 63 -8.76 -8.61 -11.30
C GLN A 63 -8.74 -10.10 -10.96
N ASP A 64 -7.83 -10.85 -11.58
CA ASP A 64 -7.49 -12.22 -11.19
C ASP A 64 -6.07 -12.30 -10.63
N TYR A 65 -5.66 -13.50 -10.22
CA TYR A 65 -4.32 -13.73 -9.67
C TYR A 65 -3.20 -13.26 -10.61
N ASN A 66 -3.31 -13.56 -11.91
CA ASN A 66 -2.27 -13.24 -12.88
C ASN A 66 -2.19 -11.73 -13.15
N SER A 67 -3.34 -11.05 -13.24
CA SER A 67 -3.44 -9.60 -13.37
C SER A 67 -2.67 -8.89 -12.24
N VAL A 68 -2.76 -9.39 -11.00
CA VAL A 68 -1.95 -8.85 -9.89
C VAL A 68 -0.44 -8.98 -10.15
N LEU A 69 0.02 -10.10 -10.72
CA LEU A 69 1.44 -10.33 -10.98
C LEU A 69 1.96 -9.47 -12.13
N GLU A 70 1.15 -9.29 -13.18
CA GLU A 70 1.45 -8.43 -14.33
C GLU A 70 1.63 -6.95 -13.94
N THR A 71 1.10 -6.53 -12.79
CA THR A 71 1.39 -5.20 -12.23
C THR A 71 2.90 -4.99 -12.05
N ALA A 72 3.66 -6.03 -11.68
CA ALA A 72 5.12 -5.93 -11.55
C ALA A 72 5.79 -5.70 -12.92
N ASP A 73 5.30 -6.34 -13.98
CA ASP A 73 5.82 -6.16 -15.34
C ASP A 73 5.52 -4.75 -15.87
N TYR A 74 4.32 -4.23 -15.62
CA TYR A 74 4.00 -2.83 -15.93
C TYR A 74 4.87 -1.85 -15.12
N CYS A 75 5.13 -2.15 -13.83
CA CYS A 75 6.03 -1.35 -13.02
C CYS A 75 7.47 -1.34 -13.57
N ARG A 76 7.94 -2.45 -14.16
CA ARG A 76 9.25 -2.49 -14.84
C ARG A 76 9.30 -1.46 -15.95
N HIS A 77 8.31 -1.48 -16.83
CA HIS A 77 8.17 -0.49 -17.90
C HIS A 77 8.21 0.95 -17.36
N LEU A 78 7.39 1.26 -16.34
CA LEU A 78 7.34 2.60 -15.77
C LEU A 78 8.67 3.02 -15.12
N LEU A 79 9.35 2.11 -14.42
CA LEU A 79 10.63 2.40 -13.77
C LEU A 79 11.77 2.59 -14.78
N GLU A 80 11.79 1.82 -15.86
CA GLU A 80 12.78 2.00 -16.93
C GLU A 80 12.60 3.34 -17.66
N GLN A 81 11.35 3.78 -17.87
CA GLN A 81 11.05 5.03 -18.57
C GLN A 81 11.14 6.28 -17.67
N TYR A 82 10.70 6.19 -16.41
CA TYR A 82 10.50 7.35 -15.53
C TYR A 82 11.26 7.27 -14.20
N GLY A 83 11.84 6.12 -13.87
CA GLY A 83 12.51 5.84 -12.60
C GLY A 83 13.98 6.22 -12.53
N GLY A 84 14.61 6.66 -13.63
CA GLY A 84 16.06 6.92 -13.71
C GLY A 84 16.61 7.90 -12.66
N ASN A 85 15.82 8.88 -12.22
CA ASN A 85 16.20 9.83 -11.17
C ASN A 85 15.85 9.35 -9.74
N LYS A 86 15.47 8.07 -9.57
CA LYS A 86 14.94 7.51 -8.32
C LYS A 86 13.81 8.36 -7.72
N THR A 87 12.95 8.85 -8.60
CA THR A 87 11.83 9.71 -8.25
C THR A 87 10.53 8.92 -8.16
N LEU A 88 10.39 7.85 -8.94
CA LEU A 88 9.19 7.00 -8.98
C LEU A 88 9.34 5.79 -8.06
N PHE A 89 8.37 5.60 -7.16
CA PHE A 89 8.32 4.50 -6.20
C PHE A 89 6.97 3.80 -6.32
N PRO A 90 6.89 2.67 -7.05
CA PRO A 90 5.67 1.88 -7.14
C PRO A 90 5.45 1.05 -5.87
N PHE A 91 4.20 0.83 -5.49
CA PHE A 91 3.79 0.02 -4.35
C PHE A 91 2.61 -0.86 -4.76
N ILE A 92 2.49 -2.02 -4.14
CA ILE A 92 1.32 -2.89 -4.28
C ILE A 92 0.85 -3.32 -2.90
N SER A 93 -0.45 -3.22 -2.65
CA SER A 93 -1.06 -3.49 -1.35
C SER A 93 -2.50 -3.94 -1.54
N PRO A 94 -3.08 -4.76 -0.65
CA PRO A 94 -4.47 -5.14 -0.80
C PRO A 94 -5.41 -3.99 -0.43
N LEU A 95 -6.61 -4.01 -1.02
CA LEU A 95 -7.76 -3.27 -0.46
C LEU A 95 -8.14 -3.97 0.85
N ALA A 96 -7.51 -3.55 1.95
CA ALA A 96 -7.60 -4.17 3.26
C ALA A 96 -7.68 -3.08 4.35
N PRO A 97 -8.26 -3.38 5.53
CA PRO A 97 -8.71 -4.70 5.99
C PRO A 97 -10.13 -5.10 5.54
N PHE A 98 -10.94 -4.18 5.04
CA PHE A 98 -12.31 -4.45 4.61
C PHE A 98 -12.79 -3.44 3.57
N LEU A 99 -13.88 -3.77 2.86
CA LEU A 99 -14.64 -2.80 2.09
C LEU A 99 -15.26 -1.76 3.02
N ASP A 100 -15.12 -0.47 2.68
CA ASP A 100 -15.51 0.64 3.55
C ASP A 100 -17.03 0.68 3.80
N PRO A 101 -17.49 0.56 5.06
CA PRO A 101 -18.91 0.71 5.40
C PRO A 101 -19.47 2.06 4.95
N GLY A 102 -20.66 2.05 4.34
CA GLY A 102 -21.28 3.24 3.77
C GLY A 102 -20.81 3.61 2.35
N SER A 103 -19.85 2.88 1.76
CA SER A 103 -19.56 2.98 0.34
C SER A 103 -20.62 2.26 -0.51
N MET A 104 -20.82 2.66 -1.77
CA MET A 104 -21.74 1.95 -2.67
C MET A 104 -21.34 0.48 -2.86
N VAL A 105 -20.03 0.22 -2.86
CA VAL A 105 -19.45 -1.12 -2.98
C VAL A 105 -19.78 -1.98 -1.75
N PHE A 106 -19.80 -1.40 -0.55
CA PHE A 106 -20.22 -2.11 0.66
C PHE A 106 -21.74 -2.30 0.72
N GLU A 107 -22.52 -1.29 0.31
CA GLU A 107 -23.98 -1.37 0.39
C GLU A 107 -24.58 -2.30 -0.66
N GLN A 108 -24.02 -2.34 -1.88
CA GLN A 108 -24.52 -3.12 -3.02
C GLN A 108 -23.39 -3.96 -3.65
N PRO A 109 -22.71 -4.84 -2.89
CA PRO A 109 -21.46 -5.48 -3.32
C PRO A 109 -21.62 -6.31 -4.59
N GLU A 110 -22.74 -7.01 -4.75
CA GLU A 110 -22.98 -7.87 -5.89
C GLU A 110 -23.00 -7.09 -7.21
N GLN A 111 -23.48 -5.84 -7.21
CA GLN A 111 -23.52 -4.98 -8.41
C GLN A 111 -22.12 -4.61 -8.89
N PHE A 112 -21.17 -4.47 -7.97
CA PHE A 112 -19.79 -4.12 -8.25
C PHE A 112 -18.86 -5.34 -8.35
N GLY A 113 -19.41 -6.56 -8.28
CA GLY A 113 -18.64 -7.79 -8.42
C GLY A 113 -17.93 -8.25 -7.15
N TYR A 114 -18.39 -7.78 -6.00
CA TYR A 114 -17.91 -8.18 -4.68
C TYR A 114 -18.90 -9.13 -3.99
N ARG A 115 -18.40 -9.87 -3.01
CA ARG A 115 -19.17 -10.66 -2.07
C ARG A 115 -18.69 -10.34 -0.66
N LEU A 116 -19.56 -9.82 0.19
CA LEU A 116 -19.25 -9.59 1.59
C LEU A 116 -19.31 -10.89 2.41
N LEU A 117 -18.39 -11.02 3.33
CA LEU A 117 -18.31 -12.08 4.34
C LEU A 117 -18.74 -11.58 5.71
N PHE A 118 -18.43 -10.31 6.02
CA PHE A 118 -18.81 -9.64 7.26
C PHE A 118 -19.44 -8.28 6.96
N ARG A 119 -20.54 -7.94 7.64
CA ARG A 119 -21.27 -6.67 7.42
C ARG A 119 -21.44 -5.87 8.70
N THR A 120 -21.68 -6.51 9.84
CA THR A 120 -21.91 -5.81 11.11
C THR A 120 -20.61 -5.53 11.85
N LEU A 121 -20.61 -4.53 12.73
CA LEU A 121 -19.47 -4.23 13.60
C LEU A 121 -19.05 -5.45 14.43
N GLU A 122 -20.01 -6.21 14.96
CA GLU A 122 -19.73 -7.39 15.78
C GLU A 122 -19.08 -8.52 14.96
N GLU A 123 -19.51 -8.72 13.71
CA GLU A 123 -18.85 -9.68 12.81
C GLU A 123 -17.40 -9.28 12.53
N HIS A 124 -17.14 -8.00 12.24
CA HIS A 124 -15.77 -7.51 12.05
C HIS A 124 -14.94 -7.64 13.34
N ARG A 125 -15.52 -7.32 14.51
CA ARG A 125 -14.84 -7.47 15.80
C ARG A 125 -14.40 -8.91 16.05
N ARG A 126 -15.27 -9.88 15.76
CA ARG A 126 -14.93 -11.32 15.86
C ARG A 126 -13.91 -11.73 14.81
N ALA A 127 -14.02 -11.24 13.58
CA ALA A 127 -13.09 -11.57 12.51
C ALA A 127 -11.65 -11.10 12.81
N LEU A 128 -11.49 -9.98 13.53
CA LEU A 128 -10.19 -9.48 14.01
C LEU A 128 -9.51 -10.39 15.05
N GLU A 129 -10.24 -11.32 15.66
CA GLU A 129 -9.67 -12.38 16.51
C GLU A 129 -9.13 -13.56 15.68
N GLY A 130 -9.36 -13.54 14.37
CA GLY A 130 -8.88 -14.54 13.42
C GLY A 130 -7.34 -14.64 13.41
N PRO A 131 -6.80 -15.79 12.97
CA PRO A 131 -5.39 -16.10 13.14
C PRO A 131 -4.46 -15.35 12.18
N SER A 132 -4.98 -14.62 11.19
CA SER A 132 -4.21 -13.76 10.30
C SER A 132 -5.11 -12.77 9.54
N TRP A 133 -4.48 -11.83 8.81
CA TRP A 133 -5.18 -10.86 7.98
C TRP A 133 -6.08 -11.43 6.89
N LYS A 134 -5.77 -12.62 6.41
CA LYS A 134 -6.65 -13.36 5.50
C LYS A 134 -8.03 -13.58 6.13
N TYR A 135 -8.07 -13.89 7.41
CA TYR A 135 -9.31 -14.25 8.12
C TYR A 135 -10.14 -13.04 8.51
N PHE A 136 -9.53 -11.86 8.67
CA PHE A 136 -10.28 -10.62 8.90
C PHE A 136 -10.74 -9.91 7.63
N LEU A 137 -10.19 -10.28 6.45
CA LEU A 137 -10.64 -9.73 5.17
C LEU A 137 -12.13 -10.01 4.99
N ASN A 138 -12.92 -8.94 4.84
CA ASN A 138 -14.39 -9.06 4.87
C ASN A 138 -15.04 -9.32 3.51
N TYR A 139 -14.27 -9.58 2.46
CA TYR A 139 -14.81 -9.72 1.13
C TYR A 139 -14.03 -10.68 0.26
N GLU A 140 -14.70 -11.10 -0.81
CA GLU A 140 -14.16 -11.73 -1.99
C GLU A 140 -14.67 -10.98 -3.22
N THR A 141 -14.08 -11.26 -4.38
CA THR A 141 -14.63 -10.80 -5.66
C THR A 141 -15.18 -11.98 -6.44
N ARG A 142 -15.90 -11.73 -7.54
CA ARG A 142 -16.30 -12.81 -8.46
C ARG A 142 -15.12 -13.55 -9.09
N TRP A 143 -13.93 -12.98 -9.03
CA TRP A 143 -12.72 -13.45 -9.71
C TRP A 143 -11.65 -13.99 -8.75
N MET A 144 -11.69 -13.57 -7.48
CA MET A 144 -10.67 -13.90 -6.49
C MET A 144 -11.33 -14.26 -5.16
N THR A 145 -10.95 -15.43 -4.65
CA THR A 145 -11.20 -15.82 -3.26
C THR A 145 -10.32 -15.00 -2.31
N ARG A 146 -10.56 -15.08 -0.99
CA ARG A 146 -9.64 -14.48 -0.02
C ARG A 146 -8.21 -15.00 -0.15
N ASP A 147 -8.04 -16.28 -0.48
CA ASP A 147 -6.74 -16.89 -0.69
C ASP A 147 -6.04 -16.26 -1.90
N ASP A 148 -6.76 -16.09 -3.02
CA ASP A 148 -6.24 -15.45 -4.21
C ASP A 148 -5.79 -14.02 -3.91
N ILE A 149 -6.63 -13.23 -3.22
CA ILE A 149 -6.30 -11.84 -2.86
C ILE A 149 -5.02 -11.81 -2.01
N VAL A 150 -4.94 -12.65 -0.98
CA VAL A 150 -3.81 -12.67 -0.03
C VAL A 150 -2.53 -13.15 -0.69
N PHE A 151 -2.56 -14.29 -1.38
CA PHE A 151 -1.34 -14.87 -1.94
C PHE A 151 -0.83 -14.08 -3.16
N SER A 152 -1.72 -13.56 -4.02
CA SER A 152 -1.30 -12.71 -5.14
C SER A 152 -0.69 -11.40 -4.64
N THR A 153 -1.18 -10.85 -3.52
CA THR A 153 -0.61 -9.66 -2.86
C THR A 153 0.85 -9.89 -2.44
N TYR A 154 1.12 -11.01 -1.77
CA TYR A 154 2.48 -11.36 -1.38
C TYR A 154 3.38 -11.66 -2.58
N GLU A 155 2.89 -12.41 -3.57
CA GLU A 155 3.69 -12.74 -4.74
C GLU A 155 3.98 -11.52 -5.62
N GLY A 156 2.96 -10.71 -5.92
CA GLY A 156 3.11 -9.45 -6.65
C GLY A 156 4.04 -8.48 -5.91
N GLY A 157 3.89 -8.37 -4.58
CA GLY A 157 4.79 -7.61 -3.72
C GLY A 157 6.24 -8.08 -3.79
N ARG A 158 6.46 -9.39 -3.77
CA ARG A 158 7.78 -10.00 -3.87
C ARG A 158 8.42 -9.76 -5.24
N ARG A 159 7.66 -9.92 -6.34
CA ARG A 159 8.11 -9.63 -7.71
C ARG A 159 8.49 -8.16 -7.86
N LEU A 160 7.65 -7.24 -7.36
CA LEU A 160 7.93 -5.82 -7.38
C LEU A 160 9.15 -5.44 -6.53
N ASN A 161 9.34 -6.08 -5.38
CA ASN A 161 10.52 -5.89 -4.53
C ASN A 161 11.82 -6.35 -5.23
N ALA A 162 11.78 -7.53 -5.88
CA ALA A 162 12.92 -8.03 -6.65
C ALA A 162 13.29 -7.05 -7.79
N LEU A 163 12.28 -6.57 -8.52
CA LEU A 163 12.44 -5.56 -9.56
C LEU A 163 13.06 -4.25 -9.04
N LYS A 164 12.59 -3.74 -7.89
CA LYS A 164 13.16 -2.55 -7.26
C LYS A 164 14.63 -2.73 -6.88
N GLY A 165 15.02 -3.94 -6.45
CA GLY A 165 16.40 -4.30 -6.16
C GLY A 165 17.26 -4.37 -7.43
N GLU A 166 16.76 -5.00 -8.48
CA GLU A 166 17.41 -5.12 -9.79
C GLU A 166 17.70 -3.75 -10.42
N LEU A 167 16.70 -2.86 -10.40
CA LEU A 167 16.81 -1.50 -10.97
C LEU A 167 17.48 -0.49 -10.01
N GLY A 168 17.92 -0.93 -8.83
CA GLY A 168 18.62 -0.08 -7.87
C GLY A 168 17.77 1.04 -7.24
N ILE A 169 16.44 0.89 -7.26
CA ILE A 169 15.49 1.78 -6.57
C ILE A 169 15.64 1.64 -5.05
N ILE A 170 15.83 0.40 -4.59
CA ILE A 170 16.21 0.07 -3.21
C ILE A 170 17.57 -0.64 -3.19
N SER A 171 18.22 -0.68 -2.02
CA SER A 171 19.48 -1.41 -1.90
C SER A 171 19.26 -2.93 -2.00
N PRO A 172 20.23 -3.70 -2.52
CA PRO A 172 20.14 -5.17 -2.56
C PRO A 172 19.91 -5.79 -1.17
N ALA A 173 20.51 -5.21 -0.12
CA ALA A 173 20.30 -5.65 1.26
C ALA A 173 18.86 -5.42 1.75
N LEU A 174 18.23 -4.29 1.39
CA LEU A 174 16.84 -4.02 1.71
C LEU A 174 15.91 -4.97 0.92
N ALA A 175 16.18 -5.17 -0.37
CA ALA A 175 15.42 -6.11 -1.21
C ALA A 175 15.44 -7.53 -0.63
N ALA A 176 16.62 -8.04 -0.25
CA ALA A 176 16.76 -9.35 0.38
C ALA A 176 16.03 -9.45 1.73
N ALA A 177 16.12 -8.41 2.56
CA ALA A 177 15.41 -8.37 3.86
C ALA A 177 13.88 -8.34 3.71
N ILE A 178 13.36 -7.69 2.65
CA ILE A 178 11.92 -7.73 2.32
C ILE A 178 11.53 -9.12 1.81
N ASP A 179 12.32 -9.74 0.92
CA ASP A 179 12.04 -11.07 0.37
C ASP A 179 11.96 -12.15 1.46
N VAL A 180 12.89 -12.13 2.42
CA VAL A 180 12.86 -13.03 3.60
C VAL A 180 11.58 -12.83 4.41
N ARG A 181 11.19 -11.58 4.68
CA ARG A 181 9.96 -11.29 5.45
C ARG A 181 8.70 -11.76 4.73
N ILE A 182 8.60 -11.50 3.42
CA ILE A 182 7.46 -11.98 2.61
C ILE A 182 7.40 -13.50 2.62
N THR A 183 8.54 -14.18 2.42
CA THR A 183 8.60 -15.65 2.42
C THR A 183 8.15 -16.23 3.76
N GLN A 184 8.65 -15.67 4.87
CA GLN A 184 8.23 -16.07 6.22
C GLN A 184 6.74 -15.84 6.45
N ALA A 185 6.17 -14.72 5.97
CA ALA A 185 4.75 -14.42 6.09
C ALA A 185 3.88 -15.41 5.33
N VAL A 186 4.27 -15.78 4.10
CA VAL A 186 3.58 -16.79 3.29
C VAL A 186 3.66 -18.18 3.94
N GLU A 187 4.83 -18.57 4.46
CA GLU A 187 4.98 -19.85 5.17
C GLU A 187 4.13 -19.90 6.45
N MET A 188 4.09 -18.82 7.21
CA MET A 188 3.25 -18.71 8.40
C MET A 188 1.76 -18.82 8.04
N MET A 189 1.33 -18.12 6.98
CA MET A 189 -0.03 -18.18 6.47
C MET A 189 -0.45 -19.61 6.11
N LYS A 190 0.40 -20.34 5.37
CA LYS A 190 0.14 -21.74 4.98
C LYS A 190 0.06 -22.67 6.19
N ARG A 191 0.85 -22.44 7.24
CA ARG A 191 0.77 -23.22 8.48
C ARG A 191 -0.53 -22.96 9.23
N ILE A 192 -0.96 -21.70 9.28
CA ILE A 192 -2.26 -21.32 9.86
C ILE A 192 -3.39 -22.02 9.10
N ASP A 193 -3.36 -21.98 7.77
CA ASP A 193 -4.36 -22.61 6.91
C ASP A 193 -4.44 -24.12 7.15
N ALA A 194 -3.28 -24.79 7.21
CA ALA A 194 -3.24 -26.22 7.53
C ALA A 194 -3.85 -26.55 8.90
N ILE A 195 -3.67 -25.71 9.92
CA ILE A 195 -4.29 -25.89 11.24
C ILE A 195 -5.80 -25.68 11.16
N VAL A 196 -6.25 -24.62 10.49
CA VAL A 196 -7.67 -24.28 10.34
C VAL A 196 -8.42 -25.36 9.55
N ASP A 197 -7.79 -25.96 8.55
CA ASP A 197 -8.42 -26.98 7.71
C ASP A 197 -8.43 -28.38 8.35
N SER A 198 -7.50 -28.68 9.25
CA SER A 198 -7.32 -30.04 9.81
C SER A 198 -7.84 -30.21 11.25
N MET A 199 -8.06 -29.12 11.99
CA MET A 199 -8.42 -29.15 13.41
C MET A 199 -9.67 -28.31 13.68
N ALA A 200 -10.37 -28.57 14.79
CA ALA A 200 -11.52 -27.78 15.22
C ALA A 200 -11.58 -27.62 16.75
N GLY A 201 -12.24 -26.55 17.21
CA GLY A 201 -12.50 -26.29 18.62
C GLY A 201 -11.21 -26.12 19.45
N ALA A 202 -11.17 -26.71 20.65
CA ALA A 202 -10.07 -26.53 21.59
C ALA A 202 -8.70 -27.00 21.06
N GLU A 203 -8.66 -28.01 20.18
CA GLU A 203 -7.42 -28.49 19.57
C GLU A 203 -6.84 -27.45 18.60
N GLN A 204 -7.70 -26.86 17.77
CA GLN A 204 -7.34 -25.78 16.85
C GLN A 204 -6.85 -24.55 17.61
N GLU A 205 -7.58 -24.13 18.65
CA GLU A 205 -7.19 -23.00 19.50
C GLU A 205 -5.82 -23.23 20.15
N GLU A 206 -5.57 -24.45 20.66
CA GLU A 206 -4.27 -24.79 21.25
C GLU A 206 -3.14 -24.79 20.21
N ALA A 207 -3.38 -25.32 19.01
CA ALA A 207 -2.40 -25.34 17.93
C ALA A 207 -2.06 -23.91 17.45
N LEU A 208 -3.07 -23.07 17.25
CA LEU A 208 -2.89 -21.65 16.90
C LEU A 208 -2.19 -20.87 18.03
N ARG A 209 -2.52 -21.16 19.30
CA ARG A 209 -1.86 -20.56 20.46
C ARG A 209 -0.40 -20.96 20.55
N LYS A 210 -0.06 -22.23 20.28
CA LYS A 210 1.34 -22.71 20.22
C LYS A 210 2.13 -22.06 19.08
N LEU A 211 1.46 -21.70 17.98
CA LEU A 211 2.03 -20.88 16.92
C LEU A 211 2.21 -19.40 17.34
N GLY A 212 1.68 -19.02 18.51
CA GLY A 212 1.46 -17.66 18.99
C GLY A 212 2.67 -16.71 19.04
N ILE A 213 2.31 -15.42 19.09
CA ILE A 213 3.10 -14.20 19.33
C ILE A 213 3.74 -13.52 18.11
N HIS A 214 4.03 -14.19 16.98
CA HIS A 214 4.68 -13.50 15.85
C HIS A 214 3.74 -12.94 14.76
N VAL A 215 2.46 -13.33 14.72
CA VAL A 215 1.51 -12.86 13.70
C VAL A 215 1.32 -11.33 13.76
N LYS A 216 1.17 -10.76 14.97
CA LYS A 216 0.98 -9.31 15.19
C LYS A 216 2.19 -8.46 14.79
N GLU A 217 3.39 -9.04 14.80
CA GLU A 217 4.62 -8.36 14.34
C GLU A 217 4.77 -8.44 12.82
N MET A 218 4.33 -9.53 12.20
CA MET A 218 4.37 -9.74 10.75
C MET A 218 3.30 -8.93 10.01
N GLU A 219 2.18 -8.62 10.66
CA GLU A 219 1.11 -7.76 10.12
C GLU A 219 1.51 -6.28 9.99
N LYS A 220 2.57 -5.81 10.67
CA LYS A 220 2.98 -4.40 10.62
C LYS A 220 3.53 -3.95 9.25
N SER A 221 3.78 -4.88 8.33
CA SER A 221 4.19 -4.60 6.95
C SER A 221 3.67 -5.70 6.02
N ILE A 222 2.38 -5.67 5.69
CA ILE A 222 1.73 -6.71 4.89
C ILE A 222 2.43 -6.88 3.52
N VAL A 223 2.90 -5.79 2.91
CA VAL A 223 3.76 -5.83 1.70
C VAL A 223 4.74 -4.65 1.64
N CYS A 224 4.28 -3.45 2.01
CA CYS A 224 5.11 -2.24 1.97
C CYS A 224 5.84 -2.03 3.30
N ASP A 225 7.16 -1.87 3.25
CA ASP A 225 7.92 -1.45 4.43
C ASP A 225 7.55 0.01 4.77
N LYS A 226 7.25 0.28 6.05
CA LYS A 226 6.93 1.64 6.50
C LYS A 226 8.05 2.64 6.22
N ARG A 227 9.31 2.19 6.19
CA ARG A 227 10.47 3.02 5.85
C ARG A 227 10.46 3.48 4.39
N GLU A 228 9.82 2.73 3.49
CA GLU A 228 9.63 3.18 2.11
C GLU A 228 8.58 4.28 1.99
N LEU A 229 7.64 4.35 2.96
CA LEU A 229 6.59 5.37 3.03
C LEU A 229 7.05 6.64 3.76
N GLU A 230 8.23 6.62 4.39
CA GLU A 230 8.78 7.80 5.04
C GLU A 230 9.30 8.78 3.98
N TRP A 231 8.74 9.99 4.00
CA TRP A 231 9.15 11.04 3.09
C TRP A 231 10.53 11.54 3.53
N PRO A 232 11.44 11.87 2.60
CA PRO A 232 12.75 12.41 2.96
C PRO A 232 12.56 13.78 3.62
N THR A 233 12.42 13.79 4.94
CA THR A 233 12.41 15.02 5.74
C THR A 233 13.85 15.39 6.05
N HIS A 234 14.28 16.57 5.60
CA HIS A 234 15.52 17.14 6.14
C HIS A 234 15.32 17.35 7.65
N PHE A 235 16.04 16.58 8.46
CA PHE A 235 15.90 16.53 9.93
C PHE A 235 16.21 17.87 10.64
N PHE A 236 16.72 18.87 9.90
CA PHE A 236 16.99 20.21 10.43
C PHE A 236 16.42 21.30 9.51
N ARG A 237 15.15 21.65 9.70
CA ARG A 237 14.56 22.94 9.25
C ARG A 237 14.52 23.98 10.37
N MET A 238 15.30 23.79 11.42
CA MET A 238 15.43 24.77 12.50
C MET A 238 16.50 25.77 12.06
N ASN A 239 16.10 26.99 11.73
CA ASN A 239 17.04 28.08 11.55
C ASN A 239 17.57 28.47 12.95
N PHE A 240 18.58 27.73 13.42
CA PHE A 240 19.13 27.87 14.77
C PHE A 240 19.51 29.31 15.10
N LEU A 241 19.98 30.08 14.12
CA LEU A 241 20.25 31.52 14.26
C LEU A 241 18.99 32.32 14.58
N LYS A 242 17.86 32.05 13.92
CA LYS A 242 16.57 32.71 14.25
C LYS A 242 16.07 32.29 15.62
N ILE A 243 16.16 31.01 15.96
CA ILE A 243 15.73 30.48 17.26
C ILE A 243 16.56 31.10 18.39
N LEU A 244 17.89 31.11 18.25
CA LEU A 244 18.79 31.72 19.21
C LEU A 244 18.54 33.23 19.33
N ARG A 245 18.28 33.92 18.21
CA ARG A 245 17.92 35.34 18.21
C ARG A 245 16.60 35.63 18.93
N THR A 246 15.59 34.77 18.79
CA THR A 246 14.32 34.89 19.52
C THR A 246 14.48 34.66 21.01
N ILE A 247 15.34 33.72 21.41
CA ILE A 247 15.63 33.42 22.82
C ILE A 247 16.47 34.54 23.47
N LEU A 248 17.47 35.05 22.74
CA LEU A 248 18.39 36.09 23.24
C LEU A 248 17.82 37.50 23.16
N PHE A 249 16.90 37.78 22.25
CA PHE A 249 16.26 39.08 22.06
C PHE A 249 14.73 38.92 21.99
N PRO A 250 14.06 38.60 23.10
CA PRO A 250 12.60 38.55 23.13
C PRO A 250 12.04 39.96 22.90
N GLY A 251 11.58 40.22 21.67
CA GLY A 251 10.85 41.45 21.36
C GLY A 251 9.53 41.47 22.13
N ARG A 252 9.26 42.54 22.88
CA ARG A 252 7.92 42.75 23.47
C ARG A 252 6.89 42.85 22.33
N PRO A 253 5.78 42.11 22.37
CA PRO A 253 4.71 42.30 21.40
C PRO A 253 4.16 43.72 21.54
N ASN A 254 4.18 44.47 20.44
CA ASN A 254 3.59 45.81 20.37
C ASN A 254 2.07 45.65 20.23
N ILE A 255 1.38 45.44 21.36
CA ILE A 255 -0.08 45.40 21.40
C ILE A 255 -0.55 46.86 21.38
N MET A 256 -0.70 47.43 20.18
CA MET A 256 -1.46 48.68 20.02
C MET A 256 -2.93 48.35 20.33
N ARG A 257 -3.44 48.87 21.46
CA ARG A 257 -4.87 48.91 21.74
C ARG A 257 -5.51 49.85 20.72
N ALA A 258 -6.41 49.33 19.90
CA ALA A 258 -7.34 50.15 19.15
C ALA A 258 -8.20 50.94 20.16
N SER A 259 -8.27 52.26 19.95
CA SER A 259 -9.20 53.17 20.61
C SER A 259 -10.32 53.51 19.65
#